data_AF-A0A927XH84-F1
#
_entry.id   AF-A0A927XH84-F1
#
_cell.length_a   1.000
_cell.length_b   1.000
_cell.length_c   1.000
_cell.angle_alpha   90.00
_cell.angle_beta   90.00
_cell.angle_gamma   90.00
#
_symmetry.space_group_name_H-M   'P 1'
#
loop_
_entity.id
_entity.type
_entity.pdbx_description
1 polymer ?
#
loop_
_entity_poly.entity_id
_entity_poly.type
_entity_poly.pdbx_seq_one_letter_code
_entity_poly.pdbx_strand_id
1 'polypeptide(L)'
;SPDYLNAFFMDDYIGGRYSSTSAVGGAVLSLAFGPDVFARFLNGAAEADAAAKNECIFQNPALLDAMIGVYERNVLGYATTAVLPYSQALSRFPAHLQQLDMESNGKSVNRFGEPVDYLTGPVIFGEPGTNGQHSFYQLLHQGTDVIPLQFVGFKNSQRGSDVVIQGSTSQQKLCANVAAQIVAFACGKADENRNKNFEGGRPSSIIIGEQLTPEALGALLAHFENKVMFQGFAWNLNSFDQEGVQLGKVLAKKVLAHETDGALKVYSDLLNI
;
A
#
# COMPACT_ATOMS: atom_id res chain seq x y z
N SER A 1 29.58 -6.76 27.27
CA SER A 1 30.57 -7.41 26.39
C SER A 1 30.95 -6.41 25.31
N PRO A 2 32.22 -6.26 24.93
CA PRO A 2 32.61 -5.47 23.74
C PRO A 2 31.96 -5.99 22.44
N ASP A 3 31.43 -7.22 22.44
CA ASP A 3 30.69 -7.80 21.30
C ASP A 3 29.20 -7.40 21.27
N TYR A 4 28.74 -6.60 22.24
CA TYR A 4 27.35 -6.14 22.30
C TYR A 4 27.20 -4.79 21.61
N LEU A 5 26.52 -4.78 20.46
CA LEU A 5 26.15 -3.55 19.77
C LEU A 5 24.98 -2.89 20.51
N ASN A 6 25.21 -1.72 21.10
CA ASN A 6 24.16 -0.94 21.78
C ASN A 6 23.17 -0.28 20.80
N ALA A 7 23.55 -0.14 19.53
CA ALA A 7 22.74 0.48 18.48
C ALA A 7 23.11 -0.09 17.10
N PHE A 8 22.13 -0.08 16.19
CA PHE A 8 22.34 -0.32 14.76
C PHE A 8 22.12 0.99 14.02
N PHE A 9 23.09 1.39 13.21
CA PHE A 9 23.04 2.65 12.47
C PHE A 9 22.27 2.47 11.16
N MET A 10 21.58 3.55 10.76
CA MET A 10 20.89 3.67 9.48
C MET A 10 21.40 4.97 8.83
N ASP A 11 21.72 4.90 7.55
CA ASP A 11 22.16 6.07 6.81
C ASP A 11 21.00 7.06 6.57
N ASP A 12 21.36 8.34 6.40
CA ASP A 12 20.41 9.45 6.24
C ASP A 12 19.64 9.43 4.90
N TYR A 13 20.21 8.80 3.87
CA TYR A 13 19.55 8.60 2.58
C TYR A 13 18.45 7.52 2.60
N ILE A 14 18.28 6.79 3.72
CA ILE A 14 17.20 5.82 3.90
C ILE A 14 15.99 6.54 4.54
N GLY A 15 15.02 6.92 3.72
CA GLY A 15 13.78 7.52 4.19
C GLY A 15 12.97 6.56 5.09
N GLY A 16 12.32 7.08 6.13
CA GLY A 16 11.61 6.25 7.12
C GLY A 16 10.58 5.28 6.52
N ARG A 17 9.81 5.72 5.53
CA ARG A 17 8.81 4.89 4.83
C ARG A 17 9.40 3.86 3.84
N TYR A 18 10.71 3.92 3.59
CA TYR A 18 11.51 2.98 2.77
C TYR A 18 12.55 2.21 3.62
N SER A 19 12.41 2.21 4.95
CA SER A 19 13.46 1.72 5.87
C SER A 19 13.32 0.24 6.29
N SER A 20 12.27 -0.45 5.84
CA SER A 20 11.97 -1.84 6.27
C SER A 20 13.07 -2.84 5.89
N THR A 21 13.81 -2.58 4.81
CA THR A 21 14.95 -3.38 4.34
C THR A 21 16.29 -2.95 4.97
N SER A 22 16.29 -1.91 5.81
CA SER A 22 17.48 -1.43 6.55
C SER A 22 17.63 -2.10 7.92
N ALA A 23 18.53 -1.57 8.75
CA ALA A 23 18.68 -1.94 10.15
C ALA A 23 17.37 -1.84 10.96
N VAL A 24 16.44 -0.95 10.58
CA VAL A 24 15.14 -0.77 11.26
C VAL A 24 14.33 -2.07 11.24
N GLY A 25 14.04 -2.61 10.05
CA GLY A 25 13.36 -3.90 9.95
C GLY A 25 14.29 -5.07 10.26
N GLY A 26 15.56 -4.97 9.85
CA GLY A 26 16.53 -6.05 10.00
C GLY A 26 16.78 -6.46 11.44
N ALA A 27 16.93 -5.51 12.37
CA ALA A 27 17.11 -5.84 13.77
C ALA A 27 15.89 -6.59 14.33
N VAL A 28 14.68 -6.07 14.11
CA VAL A 28 13.44 -6.64 14.67
C VAL A 28 13.13 -8.01 14.05
N LEU A 29 13.19 -8.11 12.72
CA LEU A 29 12.85 -9.34 12.00
C LEU A 29 13.89 -10.44 12.21
N SER A 30 15.19 -10.09 12.28
CA SER A 30 16.23 -11.08 12.56
C SER A 30 16.14 -11.60 14.00
N LEU A 31 15.77 -10.76 14.96
CA LEU A 31 15.55 -11.21 16.35
C LEU A 31 14.31 -12.10 16.47
N ALA A 32 13.23 -11.79 15.75
CA ALA A 32 11.97 -12.53 15.83
C ALA A 32 11.98 -13.84 15.04
N PHE A 33 12.63 -13.87 13.88
CA PHE A 33 12.54 -14.97 12.91
C PHE A 33 13.88 -15.57 12.49
N GLY A 34 15.00 -15.01 12.97
CA GLY A 34 16.35 -15.39 12.59
C GLY A 34 16.87 -14.59 11.38
N PRO A 35 18.20 -14.33 11.32
CA PRO A 35 18.80 -13.55 10.26
C PRO A 35 18.65 -14.19 8.87
N ASP A 36 18.58 -15.52 8.78
CA ASP A 36 18.38 -16.22 7.51
C ASP A 36 17.01 -15.92 6.89
N VAL A 37 15.97 -15.76 7.71
CA VAL A 37 14.63 -15.37 7.23
C VAL A 37 14.64 -13.94 6.70
N PHE A 38 15.34 -13.03 7.39
CA PHE A 38 15.49 -11.65 6.92
C PHE A 38 16.32 -11.57 5.63
N ALA A 39 17.39 -12.36 5.51
CA ALA A 39 18.19 -12.44 4.29
C ALA A 39 17.34 -12.91 3.08
N ARG A 40 16.45 -13.89 3.27
CA ARG A 40 15.50 -14.32 2.24
C ARG A 40 14.53 -13.21 1.84
N PHE A 41 14.01 -12.47 2.82
CA PHE A 41 13.19 -11.29 2.56
C PHE A 41 13.94 -10.23 1.73
N LEU A 42 15.20 -9.92 2.07
CA LEU A 42 16.04 -9.00 1.30
C LEU A 42 16.32 -9.51 -0.12
N ASN A 43 16.54 -10.81 -0.29
CA ASN A 43 16.75 -11.40 -1.63
C ASN A 43 15.53 -11.18 -2.53
N GLY A 44 14.32 -11.39 -2.00
CA GLY A 44 13.09 -11.12 -2.76
C GLY A 44 12.93 -9.64 -3.13
N ALA A 45 13.25 -8.73 -2.20
CA ALA A 45 13.25 -7.29 -2.49
C ALA A 45 14.25 -6.94 -3.61
N ALA A 46 15.47 -7.47 -3.53
CA ALA A 46 16.52 -7.25 -4.52
C ALA A 46 16.16 -7.80 -5.92
N GLU A 47 15.43 -8.92 -6.00
CA GLU A 47 14.91 -9.46 -7.27
C GLU A 47 13.89 -8.52 -7.91
N ALA A 48 12.97 -7.95 -7.12
CA ALA A 48 12.01 -6.96 -7.61
C ALA A 48 12.71 -5.65 -8.04
N ASP A 49 13.71 -5.19 -7.30
CA ASP A 49 14.53 -4.03 -7.68
C ASP A 49 15.31 -4.26 -8.98
N ALA A 50 15.83 -5.48 -9.19
CA ALA A 50 16.48 -5.84 -10.44
C ALA A 50 15.50 -5.80 -11.62
N ALA A 51 14.27 -6.30 -11.44
CA ALA A 51 13.23 -6.23 -12.46
C ALA A 51 12.79 -4.78 -12.75
N ALA A 52 12.77 -3.91 -11.74
CA ALA A 52 12.42 -2.50 -11.89
C ALA A 52 13.44 -1.71 -12.74
N LYS A 53 14.63 -2.25 -12.99
CA LYS A 53 15.64 -1.64 -13.89
C LYS A 53 15.41 -1.98 -15.36
N ASN A 54 14.43 -2.82 -15.70
CA ASN A 54 14.15 -3.16 -17.09
C ASN A 54 13.59 -1.93 -17.83
N GLU A 55 14.23 -1.57 -18.94
CA GLU A 55 13.85 -0.43 -19.79
C GLU A 55 12.53 -0.67 -20.54
N CYS A 56 12.20 -1.94 -20.83
CA CYS A 56 10.95 -2.29 -21.47
C CYS A 56 9.81 -2.27 -20.45
N ILE A 57 8.90 -1.30 -20.56
CA ILE A 57 7.77 -1.13 -19.64
C ILE A 57 6.93 -2.40 -19.47
N PHE A 58 6.72 -3.19 -20.53
CA PHE A 58 5.94 -4.43 -20.47
C PHE A 58 6.67 -5.58 -19.75
N GLN A 59 7.96 -5.41 -19.48
CA GLN A 59 8.78 -6.34 -18.68
C GLN A 59 9.20 -5.73 -17.34
N ASN A 60 8.62 -4.57 -16.98
CA ASN A 60 8.85 -3.87 -15.72
C ASN A 60 7.52 -3.78 -14.95
N PRO A 61 7.21 -4.75 -14.09
CA PRO A 61 5.91 -4.82 -13.42
C PRO A 61 5.58 -3.58 -12.58
N ALA A 62 6.56 -3.05 -11.85
CA ALA A 62 6.39 -1.88 -11.00
C ALA A 62 6.13 -0.61 -11.81
N LEU A 63 6.85 -0.41 -12.93
CA LEU A 63 6.62 0.72 -13.82
C LEU A 63 5.27 0.62 -14.54
N LEU A 64 4.88 -0.57 -15.01
CA LEU A 64 3.58 -0.79 -15.63
C LEU A 64 2.44 -0.48 -14.65
N ASP A 65 2.53 -0.99 -13.42
CA ASP A 65 1.56 -0.72 -12.35
C ASP A 65 1.52 0.78 -11.98
N ALA A 66 2.68 1.44 -11.93
CA ALA A 66 2.75 2.89 -11.74
C ALA A 66 2.00 3.66 -12.84
N MET A 67 2.19 3.30 -14.11
CA MET A 67 1.55 3.99 -15.24
C MET A 67 0.04 3.74 -15.28
N ILE A 68 -0.42 2.54 -14.89
CA ILE A 68 -1.86 2.27 -14.69
C ILE A 68 -2.42 3.20 -13.62
N GLY A 69 -1.74 3.33 -12.47
CA GLY A 69 -2.18 4.22 -11.39
C GLY A 69 -2.22 5.70 -11.80
N VAL A 70 -1.22 6.17 -12.57
CA VAL A 70 -1.23 7.54 -13.14
C VAL A 70 -2.41 7.72 -14.11
N TYR A 71 -2.69 6.73 -14.96
CA TYR A 71 -3.84 6.78 -15.87
C TYR A 71 -5.17 6.83 -15.12
N GLU A 72 -5.36 5.96 -14.12
CA GLU A 72 -6.54 5.95 -13.26
C GLU A 72 -6.74 7.28 -12.53
N ARG A 73 -5.65 7.87 -12.03
CA ARG A 73 -5.68 9.12 -11.27
C ARG A 73 -5.89 10.36 -12.14
N ASN A 74 -5.12 10.51 -13.20
CA ASN A 74 -5.04 11.75 -13.98
C ASN A 74 -5.93 11.74 -15.23
N VAL A 75 -6.21 10.57 -15.81
CA VAL A 75 -7.04 10.47 -17.02
C VAL A 75 -8.47 10.09 -16.66
N LEU A 76 -8.66 9.10 -15.79
CA LEU A 76 -10.01 8.68 -15.34
C LEU A 76 -10.53 9.47 -14.13
N GLY A 77 -9.65 10.21 -13.45
CA GLY A 77 -10.02 11.09 -12.33
C GLY A 77 -10.31 10.37 -11.02
N TYR A 78 -9.93 9.10 -10.88
CA TYR A 78 -10.20 8.32 -9.67
C TYR A 78 -9.28 8.76 -8.52
N ALA A 79 -9.87 9.21 -7.42
CA ALA A 79 -9.13 9.82 -6.32
C ALA A 79 -8.58 8.84 -5.29
N THR A 80 -9.02 7.59 -5.34
CA THR A 80 -8.79 6.60 -4.29
C THR A 80 -8.44 5.26 -4.92
N THR A 81 -7.54 4.53 -4.32
CA THR A 81 -7.20 3.15 -4.70
C THR A 81 -7.35 2.23 -3.49
N ALA A 82 -8.04 1.10 -3.68
CA ALA A 82 -8.18 0.07 -2.66
C ALA A 82 -7.14 -1.04 -2.87
N VAL A 83 -6.31 -1.34 -1.86
CA VAL A 83 -5.38 -2.48 -1.88
C VAL A 83 -5.96 -3.62 -1.03
N LEU A 84 -6.24 -4.74 -1.67
CA LEU A 84 -7.10 -5.80 -1.14
C LEU A 84 -6.34 -7.14 -1.11
N PRO A 85 -5.50 -7.38 -0.08
CA PRO A 85 -4.77 -8.63 0.03
C PRO A 85 -5.68 -9.77 0.46
N TYR A 86 -5.80 -10.82 -0.35
CA TYR A 86 -6.46 -12.07 0.00
C TYR A 86 -5.48 -12.98 0.76
N SER A 87 -4.98 -12.44 1.88
CA SER A 87 -4.14 -13.11 2.86
C SER A 87 -4.22 -12.36 4.18
N GLN A 88 -4.66 -13.03 5.24
CA GLN A 88 -4.77 -12.40 6.57
C GLN A 88 -3.41 -11.99 7.14
N ALA A 89 -2.32 -12.65 6.73
CA ALA A 89 -0.97 -12.28 7.13
C ALA A 89 -0.56 -10.88 6.63
N LEU A 90 -1.24 -10.35 5.61
CA LEU A 90 -1.04 -9.00 5.10
C LEU A 90 -2.01 -7.97 5.71
N SER A 91 -2.59 -8.24 6.88
CA SER A 91 -3.52 -7.32 7.56
C SER A 91 -3.00 -5.92 7.83
N ARG A 92 -1.69 -5.75 7.98
CA ARG A 92 -1.05 -4.42 8.14
C ARG A 92 -0.43 -3.88 6.86
N PHE A 93 -0.49 -4.62 5.75
CA PHE A 93 0.12 -4.20 4.50
C PHE A 93 -0.55 -2.93 3.92
N PRO A 94 -1.90 -2.80 3.87
CA PRO A 94 -2.52 -1.55 3.44
C PRO A 94 -2.13 -0.34 4.30
N ALA A 95 -1.97 -0.53 5.62
CA ALA A 95 -1.55 0.54 6.53
C ALA A 95 -0.10 0.99 6.28
N HIS A 96 0.80 0.06 5.92
CA HIS A 96 2.14 0.42 5.48
C HIS A 96 2.10 1.22 4.17
N LEU A 97 1.30 0.76 3.19
CA LEU A 97 1.16 1.43 1.89
C LEU A 97 0.54 2.83 2.00
N GLN A 98 -0.33 3.07 2.97
CA GLN A 98 -0.86 4.40 3.26
C GLN A 98 0.26 5.40 3.51
N GLN A 99 1.22 5.04 4.38
CA GLN A 99 2.37 5.91 4.60
C GLN A 99 3.26 5.98 3.36
N LEU A 100 3.59 4.82 2.77
CA LEU A 100 4.50 4.75 1.63
C LEU A 100 4.04 5.62 0.47
N ASP A 101 2.78 5.51 0.04
CA ASP A 101 2.26 6.25 -1.12
C ASP A 101 1.90 7.69 -0.74
N MET A 102 1.03 7.87 0.27
CA MET A 102 0.42 9.18 0.54
C MET A 102 1.44 10.20 1.07
N GLU A 103 2.42 9.76 1.88
CA GLU A 103 3.49 10.65 2.36
C GLU A 103 4.52 10.95 1.26
N SER A 104 4.72 10.02 0.31
CA SER A 104 5.64 10.22 -0.83
C SER A 104 5.05 11.14 -1.88
N ASN A 105 3.84 10.87 -2.34
CA ASN A 105 3.26 11.45 -3.54
C ASN A 105 2.10 12.43 -3.28
N GLY A 106 1.70 12.63 -2.01
CA GLY A 106 0.75 13.67 -1.59
C GLY A 106 1.38 15.06 -1.60
N LYS A 107 1.78 15.54 -2.79
CA LYS A 107 2.56 16.78 -2.97
C LYS A 107 1.78 17.83 -3.78
N SER A 108 2.16 19.08 -3.60
CA SER A 108 1.58 20.26 -4.29
C SER A 108 2.60 21.06 -5.10
N VAL A 109 3.87 20.65 -5.08
CA VAL A 109 4.96 21.27 -5.85
C VAL A 109 5.77 20.21 -6.58
N ASN A 110 6.34 20.58 -7.72
CA ASN A 110 7.24 19.74 -8.50
C ASN A 110 8.68 19.76 -7.91
N ARG A 111 9.60 19.02 -8.53
CA ARG A 111 11.02 18.95 -8.11
C ARG A 111 11.79 20.27 -8.19
N PHE A 112 11.25 21.28 -8.87
CA PHE A 112 11.81 22.64 -8.93
C PHE A 112 11.19 23.59 -7.89
N GLY A 113 10.24 23.11 -7.08
CA GLY A 113 9.52 23.91 -6.09
C GLY A 113 8.38 24.73 -6.68
N GLU A 114 7.99 24.49 -7.93
CA GLU A 114 6.89 25.19 -8.58
C GLU A 114 5.56 24.50 -8.26
N PRO A 115 4.47 25.25 -8.05
CA PRO A 115 3.14 24.66 -7.86
C PRO A 115 2.73 23.79 -9.06
N VAL A 116 2.12 22.64 -8.78
CA VAL A 116 1.52 21.78 -9.81
C VAL A 116 0.03 22.10 -9.99
N ASP A 117 -0.48 21.94 -11.22
CA ASP A 117 -1.88 22.17 -11.60
C ASP A 117 -2.65 20.87 -11.92
N TYR A 118 -2.03 19.72 -11.67
CA TYR A 118 -2.60 18.38 -11.83
C TYR A 118 -2.74 17.63 -10.51
N LEU A 119 -3.55 16.57 -10.53
CA LEU A 119 -3.74 15.67 -9.39
C LEU A 119 -2.47 14.83 -9.14
N THR A 120 -2.04 14.73 -7.90
CA THR A 120 -0.91 13.89 -7.45
C THR A 120 -1.42 12.62 -6.76
N GLY A 121 -0.71 12.08 -5.75
CA GLY A 121 -0.99 10.79 -5.14
C GLY A 121 -2.47 10.56 -4.75
N PRO A 122 -2.99 9.32 -4.91
CA PRO A 122 -4.34 8.96 -4.50
C PRO A 122 -4.45 8.73 -2.98
N VAL A 123 -5.67 8.65 -2.48
CA VAL A 123 -5.93 8.08 -1.14
C VAL A 123 -5.81 6.57 -1.22
N ILE A 124 -4.98 5.97 -0.36
CA ILE A 124 -4.85 4.52 -0.24
C ILE A 124 -5.64 4.01 0.96
N PHE A 125 -6.39 2.94 0.78
CA PHE A 125 -7.00 2.20 1.88
C PHE A 125 -7.14 0.72 1.54
N GLY A 126 -7.47 -0.10 2.54
CA GLY A 126 -7.68 -1.52 2.29
C GLY A 126 -7.77 -2.33 3.57
N GLU A 127 -8.32 -3.54 3.41
CA GLU A 127 -8.39 -4.58 4.43
C GLU A 127 -8.23 -5.93 3.74
N PRO A 128 -7.74 -6.97 4.43
CA PRO A 128 -7.69 -8.30 3.86
C PRO A 128 -9.04 -8.82 3.39
N GLY A 129 -9.03 -9.58 2.30
CA GLY A 129 -10.14 -10.44 1.92
C GLY A 129 -10.24 -11.64 2.87
N THR A 130 -11.42 -12.07 3.31
CA THR A 130 -12.76 -11.59 2.93
C THR A 130 -13.34 -10.52 3.86
N ASN A 131 -12.60 -10.06 4.88
CA ASN A 131 -13.10 -9.09 5.88
C ASN A 131 -13.61 -7.80 5.23
N GLY A 132 -12.86 -7.25 4.27
CA GLY A 132 -13.28 -6.07 3.51
C GLY A 132 -14.62 -6.24 2.77
N GLN A 133 -14.96 -7.47 2.36
CA GLN A 133 -16.22 -7.77 1.67
C GLN A 133 -17.44 -7.49 2.55
N HIS A 134 -17.28 -7.64 3.87
CA HIS A 134 -18.34 -7.40 4.85
C HIS A 134 -18.26 -6.00 5.48
N SER A 135 -17.40 -5.12 4.96
CA SER A 135 -17.21 -3.77 5.47
C SER A 135 -17.59 -2.72 4.43
N PHE A 136 -16.82 -2.60 3.34
CA PHE A 136 -16.94 -1.48 2.40
C PHE A 136 -17.14 -1.90 0.93
N TYR A 137 -17.25 -3.20 0.64
CA TYR A 137 -17.45 -3.66 -0.75
C TYR A 137 -18.79 -3.22 -1.35
N GLN A 138 -19.80 -2.90 -0.53
CA GLN A 138 -21.04 -2.27 -1.00
C GLN A 138 -20.75 -0.96 -1.74
N LEU A 139 -19.91 -0.10 -1.15
CA LEU A 139 -19.47 1.15 -1.76
C LEU A 139 -18.62 0.85 -3.00
N LEU A 140 -17.72 -0.12 -2.91
CA LEU A 140 -16.90 -0.50 -4.06
C LEU A 140 -17.72 -1.00 -5.25
N HIS A 141 -18.87 -1.66 -5.05
CA HIS A 141 -19.68 -2.25 -6.13
C HIS A 141 -20.77 -1.34 -6.69
N GLN A 142 -21.43 -0.56 -5.85
CA GLN A 142 -22.60 0.24 -6.24
C GLN A 142 -22.50 1.70 -5.80
N GLY A 143 -21.41 2.10 -5.13
CA GLY A 143 -21.14 3.50 -4.83
C GLY A 143 -20.97 4.32 -6.10
N THR A 144 -21.28 5.61 -6.02
CA THR A 144 -21.20 6.54 -7.16
C THR A 144 -19.76 6.86 -7.56
N ASP A 145 -18.83 6.78 -6.61
CA ASP A 145 -17.40 6.88 -6.90
C ASP A 145 -16.86 5.52 -7.35
N VAL A 146 -16.11 5.55 -8.45
CA VAL A 146 -15.34 4.38 -8.92
C VAL A 146 -13.99 4.40 -8.23
N ILE A 147 -13.68 3.31 -7.55
CA ILE A 147 -12.43 3.12 -6.82
C ILE A 147 -11.70 1.94 -7.47
N PRO A 148 -10.55 2.17 -8.13
CA PRO A 148 -9.66 1.11 -8.58
C PRO A 148 -9.26 0.13 -7.48
N LEU A 149 -9.19 -1.15 -7.85
CA LEU A 149 -9.01 -2.27 -6.93
C LEU A 149 -7.72 -3.03 -7.25
N GLN A 150 -6.76 -3.02 -6.33
CA GLN A 150 -5.51 -3.77 -6.46
C GLN A 150 -5.57 -5.00 -5.57
N PHE A 151 -5.83 -6.16 -6.16
CA PHE A 151 -5.86 -7.43 -5.47
C PHE A 151 -4.45 -8.00 -5.30
N VAL A 152 -4.20 -8.64 -4.16
CA VAL A 152 -2.98 -9.45 -3.95
C VAL A 152 -3.42 -10.85 -3.52
N GLY A 153 -3.05 -11.88 -4.26
CA GLY A 153 -3.47 -13.25 -4.01
C GLY A 153 -2.33 -14.25 -4.00
N PHE A 154 -2.52 -15.37 -3.31
CA PHE A 154 -1.56 -16.48 -3.29
C PHE A 154 -2.27 -17.79 -3.64
N LYS A 155 -1.61 -18.68 -4.38
CA LYS A 155 -2.20 -19.98 -4.75
C LYS A 155 -2.27 -20.95 -3.57
N ASN A 156 -1.27 -20.91 -2.69
CA ASN A 156 -1.11 -21.83 -1.56
C ASN A 156 -1.17 -21.09 -0.22
N SER A 157 -1.76 -21.74 0.79
CA SER A 157 -1.81 -21.25 2.16
C SER A 157 -0.42 -21.32 2.82
N GLN A 158 -0.07 -20.32 3.62
CA GLN A 158 1.18 -20.30 4.39
C GLN A 158 1.23 -21.36 5.51
N ARG A 159 0.06 -21.84 5.97
CA ARG A 159 0.00 -22.79 7.10
C ARG A 159 0.45 -24.20 6.75
N GLY A 160 0.61 -24.53 5.47
CA GLY A 160 1.02 -25.87 4.99
C GLY A 160 -0.04 -26.96 5.18
N SER A 161 -0.95 -26.82 6.15
CA SER A 161 -2.14 -27.64 6.33
C SER A 161 -3.38 -26.88 5.87
N ASP A 162 -4.10 -27.42 4.90
CA ASP A 162 -5.41 -26.89 4.48
C ASP A 162 -6.44 -28.02 4.43
N VAL A 163 -7.42 -27.94 5.32
CA VAL A 163 -8.41 -29.00 5.51
C VAL A 163 -9.46 -28.92 4.41
N VAL A 164 -9.75 -30.06 3.77
CA VAL A 164 -10.82 -30.17 2.78
C VAL A 164 -12.16 -30.24 3.50
N ILE A 165 -13.02 -29.25 3.26
CA ILE A 165 -14.38 -29.18 3.81
C ILE A 165 -15.35 -28.94 2.66
N GLN A 166 -16.30 -29.85 2.46
CA GLN A 166 -17.26 -29.82 1.34
C GLN A 166 -16.56 -29.82 -0.03
N GLY A 167 -15.57 -30.70 -0.22
CA GLY A 167 -14.88 -30.89 -1.49
C GLY A 167 -13.91 -29.78 -1.90
N SER A 168 -13.68 -28.77 -1.04
CA SER A 168 -12.71 -27.69 -1.28
C SER A 168 -11.96 -27.32 -0.02
N THR A 169 -10.73 -26.85 -0.19
CA THR A 169 -9.88 -26.32 0.86
C THR A 169 -10.23 -24.85 1.18
N SER A 170 -9.74 -24.33 2.30
CA SER A 170 -9.97 -22.92 2.66
C SER A 170 -9.28 -21.98 1.68
N GLN A 171 -8.07 -22.32 1.22
CA GLN A 171 -7.33 -21.57 0.21
C GLN A 171 -8.07 -21.58 -1.13
N GLN A 172 -8.61 -22.72 -1.56
CA GLN A 172 -9.42 -22.78 -2.79
C GLN A 172 -10.64 -21.88 -2.70
N LYS A 173 -11.33 -21.83 -1.55
CA LYS A 173 -12.46 -20.91 -1.33
C LYS A 173 -12.00 -19.45 -1.39
N LEU A 174 -10.85 -19.12 -0.82
CA LEU A 174 -10.30 -17.76 -0.86
C LEU A 174 -9.93 -17.35 -2.31
N CYS A 175 -9.27 -18.22 -3.06
CA CYS A 175 -8.95 -18.03 -4.48
C CYS A 175 -10.21 -17.91 -5.36
N ALA A 176 -11.24 -18.73 -5.10
CA ALA A 176 -12.51 -18.62 -5.80
C ALA A 176 -13.19 -17.27 -5.54
N ASN A 177 -13.12 -16.77 -4.29
CA ASN A 177 -13.67 -15.47 -3.94
C ASN A 177 -12.94 -14.31 -4.63
N VAL A 178 -11.60 -14.32 -4.73
CA VAL A 178 -10.90 -13.23 -5.43
C VAL A 178 -11.23 -13.21 -6.92
N ALA A 179 -11.27 -14.38 -7.56
CA ALA A 179 -11.63 -14.49 -8.98
C ALA A 179 -13.07 -14.03 -9.23
N ALA A 180 -14.02 -14.45 -8.40
CA ALA A 180 -15.41 -14.04 -8.51
C ALA A 180 -15.59 -12.53 -8.32
N GLN A 181 -14.89 -11.92 -7.35
CA GLN A 181 -14.98 -10.49 -7.09
C GLN A 181 -14.43 -9.67 -8.26
N ILE A 182 -13.25 -10.03 -8.80
CA ILE A 182 -12.67 -9.37 -9.97
C ILE A 182 -13.66 -9.36 -11.15
N VAL A 183 -14.27 -10.51 -11.46
CA VAL A 183 -15.26 -10.60 -12.54
C VAL A 183 -16.52 -9.79 -12.22
N ALA A 184 -17.00 -9.82 -10.98
CA ALA A 184 -18.18 -9.04 -10.57
C ALA A 184 -17.95 -7.53 -10.72
N PHE A 185 -16.77 -7.03 -10.33
CA PHE A 185 -16.41 -5.61 -10.50
C PHE A 185 -16.29 -5.20 -11.97
N ALA A 186 -15.72 -6.07 -12.81
CA ALA A 186 -15.54 -5.79 -14.23
C ALA A 186 -16.87 -5.86 -15.01
N CYS A 187 -17.61 -6.96 -14.86
CA CYS A 187 -18.78 -7.26 -15.70
C CYS A 187 -20.11 -6.76 -15.13
N GLY A 188 -20.21 -6.58 -13.81
CA GLY A 188 -21.48 -6.25 -13.18
C GLY A 188 -22.54 -7.34 -13.37
N LYS A 189 -23.80 -6.95 -13.18
CA LYS A 189 -24.98 -7.79 -13.33
C LYS A 189 -26.21 -6.90 -13.52
N ALA A 190 -26.84 -7.01 -14.69
CA ALA A 190 -28.10 -6.33 -14.97
C ALA A 190 -29.25 -6.94 -14.15
N ASP A 191 -30.12 -6.08 -13.61
CA ASP A 191 -31.34 -6.48 -12.89
C ASP A 191 -32.42 -5.40 -13.08
N GLU A 192 -33.68 -5.81 -13.20
CA GLU A 192 -34.81 -4.88 -13.30
C GLU A 192 -34.98 -4.03 -12.03
N ASN A 193 -34.64 -4.61 -10.87
CA ASN A 193 -34.56 -3.88 -9.62
C ASN A 193 -33.23 -3.13 -9.56
N ARG A 194 -33.28 -1.79 -9.66
CA ARG A 194 -32.10 -0.92 -9.59
C ARG A 194 -31.22 -1.14 -8.37
N ASN A 195 -31.78 -1.54 -7.22
CA ASN A 195 -30.99 -1.82 -6.01
C ASN A 195 -30.18 -3.12 -6.12
N LYS A 196 -30.54 -4.03 -7.04
CA LYS A 196 -29.84 -5.29 -7.31
C LYS A 196 -29.00 -5.22 -8.60
N ASN A 197 -29.01 -4.07 -9.28
CA ASN A 197 -28.22 -3.84 -10.48
C ASN A 197 -26.77 -3.49 -10.10
N PHE A 198 -25.82 -4.14 -10.75
CA PHE A 198 -24.39 -3.85 -10.63
C PHE A 198 -23.90 -3.37 -12.00
N GLU A 199 -23.43 -2.13 -12.07
CA GLU A 199 -23.06 -1.51 -13.36
C GLU A 199 -21.81 -2.12 -13.99
N GLY A 200 -20.93 -2.74 -13.18
CA GLY A 200 -19.63 -3.19 -13.66
C GLY A 200 -18.72 -2.01 -14.01
N GLY A 201 -17.74 -2.24 -14.89
CA GLY A 201 -16.83 -1.17 -15.34
C GLY A 201 -15.90 -0.63 -14.26
N ARG A 202 -15.68 -1.38 -13.17
CA ARG A 202 -14.83 -0.98 -12.06
C ARG A 202 -13.44 -1.60 -12.23
N PRO A 203 -12.38 -0.80 -12.45
CA PRO A 203 -11.08 -1.31 -12.83
C PRO A 203 -10.44 -2.08 -11.68
N SER A 204 -9.78 -3.18 -12.01
CA SER A 204 -9.01 -3.95 -11.06
C SER A 204 -7.75 -4.55 -11.68
N SER A 205 -6.74 -4.73 -10.84
CA SER A 205 -5.52 -5.47 -11.17
C SER A 205 -5.27 -6.53 -10.10
N ILE A 206 -4.44 -7.52 -10.41
CA ILE A 206 -4.06 -8.56 -9.48
C ILE A 206 -2.57 -8.86 -9.55
N ILE A 207 -1.92 -8.88 -8.38
CA ILE A 207 -0.61 -9.48 -8.18
C ILE A 207 -0.84 -10.87 -7.58
N ILE A 208 -0.26 -11.90 -8.20
CA ILE A 208 -0.40 -13.28 -7.77
C ILE A 208 0.96 -13.92 -7.50
N GLY A 209 1.07 -14.64 -6.38
CA GLY A 209 2.22 -15.46 -6.04
C GLY A 209 1.85 -16.92 -5.76
N GLU A 210 2.84 -17.81 -5.70
CA GLU A 210 2.62 -19.21 -5.31
C GLU A 210 2.24 -19.35 -3.84
N GLN A 211 2.99 -18.70 -2.95
CA GLN A 211 2.76 -18.67 -1.50
C GLN A 211 3.40 -17.39 -0.95
N LEU A 212 2.89 -16.86 0.15
CA LEU A 212 3.51 -15.71 0.82
C LEU A 212 4.70 -16.18 1.68
N THR A 213 5.85 -16.34 1.06
CA THR A 213 7.14 -16.61 1.72
C THR A 213 7.85 -15.30 2.09
N PRO A 214 8.96 -15.33 2.86
CA PRO A 214 9.79 -14.14 3.09
C PRO A 214 10.23 -13.47 1.78
N GLU A 215 10.69 -14.24 0.78
CA GLU A 215 11.06 -13.73 -0.54
C GLU A 215 9.88 -13.05 -1.23
N ALA A 216 8.71 -13.71 -1.25
CA ALA A 216 7.52 -13.14 -1.88
C ALA A 216 7.07 -11.85 -1.18
N LEU A 217 7.19 -11.77 0.15
CA LEU A 217 6.89 -10.55 0.91
C LEU A 217 7.89 -9.43 0.58
N GLY A 218 9.18 -9.75 0.47
CA GLY A 218 10.22 -8.78 0.08
C GLY A 218 10.00 -8.25 -1.33
N ALA A 219 9.73 -9.14 -2.28
CA ALA A 219 9.43 -8.76 -3.67
C ALA A 219 8.17 -7.89 -3.75
N LEU A 220 7.12 -8.22 -2.99
CA LEU A 220 5.90 -7.43 -2.92
C LEU A 220 6.14 -6.05 -2.32
N LEU A 221 6.92 -5.95 -1.24
CA LEU A 221 7.28 -4.66 -0.64
C LEU A 221 8.02 -3.78 -1.66
N ALA A 222 9.11 -4.30 -2.23
CA ALA A 222 9.93 -3.57 -3.19
C ALA A 222 9.16 -3.20 -4.47
N HIS A 223 8.22 -4.04 -4.94
CA HIS A 223 7.32 -3.69 -6.04
C HIS A 223 6.55 -2.40 -5.75
N PHE A 224 5.96 -2.27 -4.56
CA PHE A 224 5.21 -1.07 -4.18
C PHE A 224 6.13 0.14 -3.91
N GLU A 225 7.32 -0.06 -3.35
CA GLU A 225 8.32 1.02 -3.20
C GLU A 225 8.72 1.59 -4.57
N ASN A 226 9.04 0.71 -5.54
CA ASN A 226 9.37 1.09 -6.90
C ASN A 226 8.19 1.72 -7.64
N LYS A 227 6.98 1.18 -7.49
CA LYS A 227 5.76 1.75 -8.06
C LYS A 227 5.58 3.21 -7.62
N VAL A 228 5.61 3.47 -6.31
CA VAL A 228 5.41 4.81 -5.74
C VAL A 228 6.50 5.77 -6.23
N MET A 229 7.75 5.30 -6.30
CA MET A 229 8.86 6.06 -6.90
C MET A 229 8.59 6.41 -8.36
N PHE A 230 8.20 5.45 -9.20
CA PHE A 230 7.93 5.70 -10.61
C PHE A 230 6.76 6.66 -10.84
N GLN A 231 5.70 6.56 -10.03
CA GLN A 231 4.61 7.53 -10.07
C GLN A 231 5.08 8.95 -9.73
N GLY A 232 5.92 9.08 -8.69
CA GLY A 232 6.55 10.35 -8.34
C GLY A 232 7.37 10.94 -9.47
N PHE A 233 8.17 10.12 -10.17
CA PHE A 233 8.92 10.55 -11.35
C PHE A 233 8.02 10.98 -12.50
N ALA A 234 6.95 10.24 -12.77
CA ALA A 234 5.98 10.58 -13.82
C ALA A 234 5.28 11.92 -13.53
N TRP A 235 4.97 12.20 -12.27
CA TRP A 235 4.42 13.48 -11.82
C TRP A 235 5.49 14.57 -11.58
N ASN A 236 6.77 14.31 -11.86
CA ASN A 236 7.87 15.25 -11.57
C ASN A 236 7.86 15.78 -10.11
N LEU A 237 7.60 14.89 -9.14
CA LEU A 237 7.57 15.21 -7.70
C LEU A 237 8.85 14.74 -7.00
N ASN A 238 9.07 15.27 -5.81
CA ASN A 238 10.02 14.67 -4.88
C ASN A 238 9.30 13.67 -3.96
N SER A 239 9.40 12.38 -4.24
CA SER A 239 8.78 11.31 -3.42
C SER A 239 9.47 11.08 -2.07
N PHE A 240 10.58 11.76 -1.80
CA PHE A 240 11.48 11.41 -0.70
C PHE A 240 11.54 12.45 0.43
N ASP A 241 10.84 13.59 0.30
CA ASP A 241 10.64 14.56 1.38
C ASP A 241 9.26 14.40 2.08
N GLN A 242 9.06 15.14 3.18
CA GLN A 242 7.80 15.18 3.94
C GLN A 242 7.60 16.50 4.71
N GLU A 243 7.79 17.64 4.07
CA GLU A 243 7.70 18.95 4.76
C GLU A 243 6.31 19.23 5.38
N GLY A 244 5.25 18.64 4.81
CA GLY A 244 3.87 18.80 5.28
C GLY A 244 3.62 18.41 6.74
N VAL A 245 4.47 17.57 7.35
CA VAL A 245 4.30 17.15 8.76
C VAL A 245 4.93 18.11 9.78
N GLN A 246 5.72 19.10 9.33
CA GLN A 246 6.49 19.96 10.23
C GLN A 246 5.61 20.98 10.97
N LEU A 247 4.58 21.52 10.32
CA LEU A 247 3.68 22.50 10.94
C LEU A 247 3.00 21.93 12.19
N GLY A 248 2.51 20.69 12.12
CA GLY A 248 1.90 20.01 13.26
C GLY A 248 2.87 19.86 14.44
N LYS A 249 4.14 19.54 14.17
CA LYS A 249 5.19 19.45 15.21
C LYS A 249 5.48 20.80 15.86
N VAL A 250 5.49 21.89 15.09
CA VAL A 250 5.68 23.25 15.62
C VAL A 250 4.50 23.65 16.51
N LEU A 251 3.26 23.39 16.06
CA LEU A 251 2.07 23.69 16.86
C LEU A 251 2.01 22.85 18.13
N ALA A 252 2.37 21.56 18.07
CA ALA A 252 2.44 20.70 19.25
C ALA A 252 3.45 21.23 20.29
N LYS A 253 4.62 21.74 19.85
CA LYS A 253 5.58 22.39 20.76
C LYS A 253 5.01 23.64 21.42
N LYS A 254 4.24 24.46 20.69
CA LYS A 254 3.56 25.63 21.27
C LYS A 254 2.53 25.24 22.31
N VAL A 255 1.74 24.19 22.04
CA VAL A 255 0.78 23.65 23.01
C VAL A 255 1.49 23.21 24.29
N LEU A 256 2.58 22.45 24.17
CA LEU A 256 3.37 22.00 25.32
C LEU A 256 4.07 23.15 26.08
N ALA A 257 4.26 24.29 25.43
CA ALA A 257 4.79 25.51 26.05
C ALA A 257 3.68 26.44 26.59
N HIS A 258 2.40 26.03 26.49
CA HIS A 258 1.22 26.85 26.79
C HIS A 258 1.17 28.18 26.02
N GLU A 259 1.80 28.23 24.85
CA GLU A 259 1.79 29.36 23.91
C GLU A 259 0.64 29.22 22.91
N THR A 260 -0.58 29.08 23.42
CA THR A 260 -1.77 28.78 22.61
C THR A 260 -2.69 29.99 22.48
N ASP A 261 -3.13 30.28 21.25
CA ASP A 261 -4.12 31.31 20.93
C ASP A 261 -5.21 30.78 19.99
N GLY A 262 -6.29 31.56 19.83
CA GLY A 262 -7.38 31.27 18.90
C GLY A 262 -7.91 29.84 19.00
N ALA A 263 -7.98 29.16 17.84
CA ALA A 263 -8.45 27.77 17.76
C ALA A 263 -7.52 26.78 18.48
N LEU A 264 -6.20 27.02 18.47
CA LEU A 264 -5.23 26.12 19.11
C LEU A 264 -5.48 26.05 20.62
N LYS A 265 -5.79 27.19 21.25
CA LYS A 265 -6.19 27.24 22.66
C LYS A 265 -7.46 26.43 22.93
N VAL A 266 -8.51 26.64 22.15
CA VAL A 266 -9.80 25.94 22.33
C VAL A 266 -9.61 24.41 22.27
N TYR A 267 -8.84 23.92 21.31
CA TYR A 267 -8.57 22.48 21.21
C TYR A 267 -7.62 21.96 22.30
N SER A 268 -6.66 22.76 22.76
CA SER A 268 -5.77 22.38 23.88
C SER A 268 -6.54 22.29 25.18
N ASP A 269 -7.39 23.28 25.46
CA ASP A 269 -8.28 23.33 26.63
C ASP A 269 -9.22 22.10 26.65
N LEU A 270 -9.79 21.71 25.50
CA LEU A 270 -10.62 20.50 25.39
C LEU A 270 -9.87 19.20 25.76
N LEU A 271 -8.56 19.17 25.52
CA LEU A 271 -7.69 18.04 25.85
C LEU A 271 -7.03 18.19 27.23
N ASN A 272 -7.35 19.26 27.97
CA ASN A 272 -6.75 19.62 29.26
C ASN A 272 -5.22 19.75 29.21
N ILE A 273 -4.70 20.38 28.14
CA ILE A 273 -3.28 20.72 27.97
C ILE A 273 -3.10 22.23 28.03
#